data_AF-A0A2D8GJC0-F1
#
_entry.id   AF-A0A2D8GJC0-F1
#
_cell.length_a   1.000
_cell.length_b   1.000
_cell.length_c   1.000
_cell.angle_alpha   90.00
_cell.angle_beta   90.00
_cell.angle_gamma   90.00
#
_symmetry.space_group_name_H-M   'P 1'
#
loop_
_entity.id
_entity.type
_entity.pdbx_description
1 polymer ?
#
loop_
_entity_poly.entity_id
_entity_poly.type
_entity_poly.pdbx_seq_one_letter_code
_entity_poly.pdbx_strand_id
1 'polypeptide(L)'
;MKKKYYRTNNDFENYWWINSSLMEISSPEINISVANKFRSYGPLKASVWFWFRQKVVSRTDLAARDKLCAWAICERFKGQSFSTWDSLTYIGKMTGTSRKTVSKAIQKLIEKELIVIAIEGKERKGVRTLPQAHIKKHFLLCGLNQILAQEINKNDKQKVGP
;
A
#
# COMPACT_ATOMS: atom_id res chain seq x y z
N MET A 1 -14.72 -9.90 24.98
CA MET A 1 -14.56 -10.13 23.51
C MET A 1 -13.08 -10.29 23.18
N LYS A 2 -12.65 -11.42 22.59
CA LYS A 2 -11.27 -11.57 22.07
C LYS A 2 -11.08 -10.57 20.91
N LYS A 3 -10.04 -9.73 20.96
CA LYS A 3 -9.67 -8.85 19.83
C LYS A 3 -9.38 -9.74 18.62
N LYS A 4 -10.21 -9.66 17.58
CA LYS A 4 -10.04 -10.44 16.35
C LYS A 4 -8.95 -9.75 15.51
N TYR A 5 -7.70 -10.15 15.73
CA TYR A 5 -6.59 -9.67 14.94
C TYR A 5 -6.71 -10.21 13.51
N TYR A 6 -6.41 -9.38 12.52
CA TYR A 6 -6.42 -9.83 11.11
C TYR A 6 -5.24 -10.78 10.81
N ARG A 7 -4.26 -10.84 11.73
CA ARG A 7 -3.04 -11.64 11.60
C ARG A 7 -2.65 -12.25 12.93
N THR A 8 -2.42 -13.56 12.92
CA THR A 8 -2.00 -14.37 14.08
C THR A 8 -0.48 -14.57 14.14
N ASN A 9 0.20 -14.69 12.99
CA ASN A 9 1.67 -14.85 12.91
C ASN A 9 2.32 -13.78 12.02
N ASN A 10 3.40 -13.15 12.49
CA ASN A 10 4.14 -12.08 11.80
C ASN A 10 5.25 -12.62 10.88
N ASP A 11 4.90 -13.54 9.99
CA ASP A 11 5.85 -14.03 8.99
C ASP A 11 5.87 -13.11 7.75
N PHE A 12 6.90 -12.29 7.64
CA PHE A 12 7.13 -11.36 6.53
C PHE A 12 8.22 -11.84 5.56
N GLU A 13 8.69 -13.09 5.67
CA GLU A 13 9.89 -13.57 4.96
C GLU A 13 9.79 -13.46 3.43
N ASN A 14 8.57 -13.51 2.89
CA ASN A 14 8.31 -13.42 1.45
C ASN A 14 8.04 -11.99 0.94
N TYR A 15 8.10 -10.99 1.83
CA TYR A 15 7.77 -9.60 1.54
C TYR A 15 8.98 -8.72 1.81
N TRP A 16 9.98 -8.74 0.92
CA TRP A 16 11.23 -7.98 1.05
C TRP A 16 11.04 -6.48 1.30
N TRP A 17 9.89 -5.92 0.89
CA TRP A 17 9.53 -4.52 1.15
C TRP A 17 9.07 -4.26 2.59
N ILE A 18 9.07 -5.28 3.45
CA ILE A 18 8.82 -5.18 4.89
C ILE A 18 10.10 -5.61 5.58
N ASN A 19 10.89 -4.64 6.04
CA ASN A 19 12.24 -4.90 6.55
C ASN A 19 12.61 -3.94 7.69
N SER A 20 13.80 -4.10 8.27
CA SER A 20 14.26 -3.31 9.42
C SER A 20 14.98 -2.00 9.03
N SER A 21 15.04 -1.65 7.75
CA SER A 21 15.78 -0.48 7.27
C SER A 21 15.14 0.83 7.71
N LEU A 22 15.97 1.87 7.80
CA LEU A 22 15.50 3.25 7.88
C LEU A 22 14.91 3.64 6.53
N MET A 23 13.67 4.13 6.56
CA MET A 23 12.91 4.40 5.35
C MET A 23 12.94 5.87 5.00
N GLU A 24 13.24 6.17 3.74
CA GLU A 24 12.98 7.50 3.16
C GLU A 24 11.48 7.83 3.21
N ILE A 25 11.16 9.12 3.21
CA ILE A 25 9.79 9.64 3.33
C ILE A 25 8.87 9.12 2.23
N SER A 26 9.36 8.97 1.01
CA SER A 26 8.62 8.50 -0.16
C SER A 26 8.72 6.98 -0.36
N SER A 27 9.44 6.26 0.50
CA SER A 27 9.69 4.83 0.31
C SER A 27 8.39 4.01 0.23
N PRO A 28 8.26 3.06 -0.72
CA PRO A 28 7.14 2.11 -0.75
C PRO A 28 7.28 1.01 0.32
N GLU A 29 8.44 0.90 0.96
CA GLU A 29 8.74 -0.13 1.95
C GLU A 29 8.20 0.26 3.34
N ILE A 30 7.92 -0.76 4.16
CA ILE A 30 7.38 -0.62 5.51
C ILE A 30 8.41 -1.11 6.51
N ASN A 31 8.69 -0.32 7.54
CA ASN A 31 9.56 -0.78 8.62
C ASN A 31 8.85 -1.88 9.44
N ILE A 32 9.55 -2.96 9.75
CA ILE A 32 8.99 -4.12 10.45
C ILE A 32 8.43 -3.76 11.84
N SER A 33 9.04 -2.81 12.53
CA SER A 33 8.54 -2.33 13.84
C SER A 33 7.19 -1.61 13.70
N VAL A 34 7.01 -0.86 12.62
CA VAL A 34 5.73 -0.20 12.26
C VAL A 34 4.70 -1.25 11.88
N ALA A 35 5.06 -2.20 11.01
CA ALA A 35 4.17 -3.28 10.58
C ALA A 35 3.62 -4.08 11.77
N ASN A 36 4.48 -4.40 12.74
CA ASN A 36 4.13 -5.16 13.94
C ASN A 36 3.13 -4.46 14.87
N LYS A 37 3.03 -3.12 14.83
CA LYS A 37 2.08 -2.33 15.62
C LYS A 37 0.68 -2.29 14.98
N PHE A 38 0.56 -2.45 13.67
CA PHE A 38 -0.71 -2.49 12.97
C PHE A 38 -1.27 -3.91 12.87
N ARG A 39 -1.78 -4.48 13.97
CA ARG A 39 -2.40 -5.83 13.99
C ARG A 39 -3.91 -5.86 13.79
N SER A 40 -4.55 -4.69 13.77
CA SER A 40 -5.98 -4.52 13.54
C SER A 40 -6.23 -3.89 12.18
N TYR A 41 -7.24 -4.38 11.45
CA TYR A 41 -7.47 -3.94 10.07
C TYR A 41 -8.02 -2.51 10.01
N GLY A 42 -8.93 -2.15 10.92
CA GLY A 42 -9.55 -0.82 10.95
C GLY A 42 -8.54 0.34 10.99
N PRO A 43 -7.61 0.38 11.96
CA PRO A 43 -6.59 1.43 12.02
C PRO A 43 -5.70 1.48 10.78
N LEU A 44 -5.24 0.33 10.28
CA LEU A 44 -4.44 0.27 9.06
C LEU A 44 -5.21 0.87 7.87
N LYS A 45 -6.47 0.47 7.72
CA LYS A 45 -7.35 0.93 6.65
C LYS A 45 -7.60 2.42 6.73
N ALA A 46 -7.77 2.97 7.93
CA ALA A 46 -7.91 4.41 8.14
C ALA A 46 -6.66 5.18 7.67
N SER A 47 -5.46 4.67 7.98
CA SER A 47 -4.20 5.27 7.51
C SER A 47 -4.03 5.17 5.99
N VAL A 48 -4.43 4.06 5.36
CA VAL A 48 -4.44 3.91 3.89
C VAL A 48 -5.40 4.91 3.24
N TRP A 49 -6.58 5.12 3.82
CA TRP A 49 -7.52 6.14 3.33
C TRP A 49 -7.00 7.56 3.54
N PHE A 50 -6.31 7.81 4.65
CA PHE A 50 -5.64 9.08 4.88
C PHE A 50 -4.55 9.32 3.82
N TRP A 51 -3.73 8.32 3.51
CA TRP A 51 -2.76 8.36 2.42
C TRP A 51 -3.43 8.75 1.09
N PHE A 52 -4.54 8.10 0.72
CA PHE A 52 -5.26 8.38 -0.53
C PHE A 52 -5.71 9.84 -0.62
N ARG A 53 -6.33 10.35 0.45
CA ARG A 53 -6.79 11.75 0.49
C ARG A 53 -5.63 12.74 0.37
N GLN A 54 -4.52 12.48 1.05
CA GLN A 54 -3.36 13.37 1.08
C GLN A 54 -2.54 13.33 -0.22
N LYS A 55 -2.33 12.14 -0.79
CA LYS A 55 -1.39 11.93 -1.89
C LYS A 55 -2.05 11.88 -3.26
N VAL A 56 -3.36 11.65 -3.34
CA VAL A 56 -4.05 11.40 -4.63
C VAL A 56 -5.18 12.38 -4.90
N VAL A 57 -6.09 12.60 -3.95
CA VAL A 57 -7.34 13.35 -4.21
C VAL A 57 -7.08 14.77 -4.69
N SER A 58 -6.16 15.50 -4.02
CA SER A 58 -5.83 16.89 -4.31
C SER A 58 -4.98 17.10 -5.57
N ARG A 59 -4.46 16.03 -6.18
CA ARG A 59 -3.56 16.15 -7.34
C ARG A 59 -4.33 16.53 -8.60
N THR A 60 -3.99 17.66 -9.20
CA THR A 60 -4.57 18.14 -10.46
C THR A 60 -3.92 17.49 -11.69
N ASP A 61 -2.71 16.96 -11.53
CA ASP A 61 -1.95 16.27 -12.59
C ASP A 61 -2.35 14.79 -12.78
N LEU A 62 -3.39 14.34 -12.07
CA LEU A 62 -4.00 13.02 -12.20
C LEU A 62 -5.41 13.14 -12.77
N ALA A 63 -5.74 12.30 -13.77
CA ALA A 63 -7.09 12.22 -14.29
C ALA A 63 -8.01 11.46 -13.32
N ALA A 64 -9.33 11.63 -13.47
CA ALA A 64 -10.32 10.92 -12.66
C ALA A 64 -10.13 9.39 -12.68
N ARG A 65 -9.79 8.83 -13.85
CA ARG A 65 -9.43 7.41 -14.01
C ARG A 65 -8.28 6.98 -13.09
N ASP A 66 -7.23 7.79 -13.01
CA ASP A 66 -6.02 7.46 -12.25
C ASP A 66 -6.35 7.47 -10.74
N LYS A 67 -7.16 8.46 -10.31
CA LYS A 67 -7.70 8.55 -8.95
C LYS A 67 -8.61 7.37 -8.60
N LEU A 68 -9.49 6.94 -9.51
CA LEU A 68 -10.36 5.78 -9.32
C LEU A 68 -9.56 4.46 -9.19
N CYS A 69 -8.51 4.29 -9.99
CA CYS A 69 -7.63 3.13 -9.86
C CYS A 69 -6.88 3.14 -8.52
N ALA A 70 -6.37 4.30 -8.09
CA ALA A 70 -5.75 4.44 -6.77
C ALA A 70 -6.75 4.18 -5.62
N TRP A 71 -8.00 4.63 -5.77
CA TRP A 71 -9.09 4.32 -4.84
C TRP A 71 -9.30 2.80 -4.73
N ALA A 72 -9.37 2.08 -5.87
CA ALA A 72 -9.55 0.64 -5.88
C ALA A 72 -8.36 -0.09 -5.23
N ILE A 73 -7.13 0.37 -5.45
CA ILE A 73 -5.93 -0.16 -4.79
C ILE A 73 -6.05 0.02 -3.27
N CYS A 74 -6.36 1.23 -2.80
CA CYS A 74 -6.53 1.53 -1.37
C CYS A 74 -7.68 0.72 -0.77
N GLU A 75 -8.75 0.51 -1.55
CA GLU A 75 -9.91 -0.23 -1.11
C GLU A 75 -9.60 -1.73 -0.91
N ARG A 76 -8.71 -2.27 -1.72
CA ARG A 76 -8.33 -3.68 -1.67
C ARG A 76 -7.05 -3.97 -0.90
N PHE A 77 -6.55 -2.98 -0.18
CA PHE A 77 -5.29 -3.06 0.56
C PHE A 77 -5.35 -4.13 1.66
N LYS A 78 -4.30 -4.96 1.72
CA LYS A 78 -4.19 -6.11 2.63
C LYS A 78 -3.06 -5.91 3.63
N GLY A 79 -3.38 -6.03 4.92
CA GLY A 79 -2.39 -5.90 5.99
C GLY A 79 -1.40 -7.06 6.08
N GLN A 80 -1.73 -8.23 5.54
CA GLN A 80 -0.80 -9.37 5.53
C GLN A 80 0.52 -9.04 4.81
N SER A 81 0.42 -8.32 3.69
CA SER A 81 1.56 -8.01 2.82
C SER A 81 1.77 -6.50 2.65
N PHE A 82 1.06 -5.67 3.41
CA PHE A 82 1.02 -4.21 3.27
C PHE A 82 0.93 -3.76 1.80
N SER A 83 0.01 -4.37 1.06
CA SER A 83 -0.11 -4.16 -0.38
C SER A 83 -1.44 -4.63 -0.93
N THR A 84 -1.69 -4.30 -2.19
CA THR A 84 -2.83 -4.81 -2.96
C THR A 84 -2.32 -5.72 -4.06
N TRP A 85 -2.91 -6.90 -4.23
CA TRP A 85 -2.46 -7.87 -5.24
C TRP A 85 -3.53 -8.28 -6.25
N ASP A 86 -4.64 -7.54 -6.31
CA ASP A 86 -5.73 -7.83 -7.23
C ASP A 86 -5.30 -7.60 -8.69
N SER A 87 -5.86 -8.40 -9.60
CA SER A 87 -5.55 -8.30 -11.02
C SER A 87 -6.03 -6.98 -11.62
N LEU A 88 -5.37 -6.50 -12.69
CA LEU A 88 -5.82 -5.32 -13.42
C LEU A 88 -7.25 -5.47 -13.95
N THR A 89 -7.65 -6.69 -14.30
CA THR A 89 -9.03 -7.00 -14.70
C THR A 89 -10.02 -6.79 -13.56
N TYR A 90 -9.66 -7.20 -12.34
CA TYR A 90 -10.51 -7.00 -11.16
C TYR A 90 -10.62 -5.51 -10.80
N ILE A 91 -9.51 -4.78 -10.82
CA ILE A 91 -9.51 -3.31 -10.66
C ILE A 91 -10.38 -2.65 -11.73
N GLY A 92 -10.33 -3.14 -12.98
CA GLY A 92 -11.18 -2.68 -14.07
C GLY A 92 -12.67 -2.85 -13.75
N LYS A 93 -13.05 -4.03 -13.25
CA LYS A 93 -14.43 -4.29 -12.80
C LYS A 93 -14.86 -3.36 -11.67
N MET A 94 -13.99 -3.10 -10.69
CA MET A 94 -14.28 -2.18 -9.58
C MET A 94 -14.45 -0.72 -10.01
N THR A 95 -13.77 -0.32 -11.08
CA THR A 95 -13.75 1.07 -11.55
C THR A 95 -14.65 1.31 -12.77
N GLY A 96 -15.31 0.27 -13.29
CA GLY A 96 -16.09 0.35 -14.52
C GLY A 96 -15.23 0.64 -15.77
N THR A 97 -13.97 0.19 -15.79
CA THR A 97 -13.02 0.47 -16.89
C THR A 97 -12.37 -0.79 -17.46
N SER A 98 -11.88 -0.68 -18.71
CA SER A 98 -11.17 -1.78 -19.36
C SER A 98 -9.79 -2.04 -18.73
N ARG A 99 -9.30 -3.29 -18.84
CA ARG A 99 -7.93 -3.65 -18.41
C ARG A 99 -6.85 -2.74 -19.02
N LYS A 100 -7.00 -2.35 -20.30
CA LYS A 100 -6.06 -1.44 -20.99
C LYS A 100 -6.06 -0.05 -20.35
N THR A 101 -7.24 0.43 -19.99
CA THR A 101 -7.44 1.71 -19.30
C THR A 101 -6.81 1.68 -17.90
N VAL A 102 -7.02 0.61 -17.13
CA VAL A 102 -6.36 0.40 -15.83
C VAL A 102 -4.84 0.37 -15.99
N SER A 103 -4.31 -0.36 -16.97
CA SER A 103 -2.86 -0.44 -17.20
C SER A 103 -2.23 0.94 -17.39
N LYS A 104 -2.88 1.83 -18.16
CA LYS A 104 -2.43 3.23 -18.34
C LYS A 104 -2.47 4.03 -17.04
N ALA A 105 -3.52 3.85 -16.25
CA ALA A 105 -3.66 4.51 -14.94
C ALA A 105 -2.58 4.04 -13.95
N ILE A 106 -2.34 2.73 -13.85
CA ILE A 106 -1.26 2.17 -13.02
C ILE A 106 0.09 2.72 -13.45
N GLN A 107 0.38 2.76 -14.75
CA GLN A 107 1.62 3.35 -15.25
C GLN A 107 1.77 4.82 -14.83
N LYS A 108 0.68 5.60 -14.94
CA LYS A 108 0.68 7.00 -14.49
C LYS A 108 0.95 7.13 -12.99
N LEU A 109 0.37 6.27 -12.16
CA LEU A 109 0.60 6.27 -10.71
C LEU A 109 2.05 5.89 -10.37
N ILE A 110 2.68 5.01 -11.15
CA ILE A 110 4.11 4.65 -11.01
C ILE A 110 5.00 5.84 -11.40
N GLU A 111 4.74 6.46 -12.57
CA GLU A 111 5.48 7.66 -13.03
C GLU A 111 5.42 8.82 -12.03
N LYS A 112 4.32 8.91 -11.28
CA LYS A 112 4.10 9.94 -10.27
C LYS A 112 4.58 9.53 -8.87
N GLU A 113 5.29 8.41 -8.78
CA GLU A 113 5.86 7.82 -7.56
C GLU A 113 4.83 7.63 -6.44
N LEU A 114 3.57 7.38 -6.80
CA LEU A 114 2.50 7.12 -5.85
C LEU A 114 2.43 5.65 -5.48
N ILE A 115 2.76 4.77 -6.42
CA ILE A 115 2.80 3.33 -6.19
C ILE A 115 4.06 2.72 -6.80
N VAL A 116 4.47 1.58 -6.25
CA VAL A 116 5.51 0.71 -6.81
C VAL A 116 4.95 -0.69 -6.94
N ILE A 117 5.37 -1.41 -8.00
CA ILE A 117 5.05 -2.82 -8.17
C ILE A 117 6.19 -3.65 -7.55
N ALA A 118 5.84 -4.47 -6.56
CA ALA A 118 6.71 -5.49 -6.02
C ALA A 118 6.28 -6.88 -6.48
N ILE A 119 7.26 -7.78 -6.52
CA ILE A 119 7.09 -9.22 -6.74
C ILE A 119 7.45 -9.90 -5.42
N GLU A 120 6.67 -10.90 -5.00
CA GLU A 120 6.98 -11.73 -3.81
C GLU A 120 8.34 -12.44 -3.98
N GLY A 121 9.07 -12.58 -2.88
CA GLY A 121 10.38 -13.22 -2.84
C GLY A 121 11.29 -12.61 -1.76
N LYS A 122 12.46 -13.22 -1.56
CA LYS A 122 13.46 -12.77 -0.58
C LYS A 122 14.30 -11.59 -1.06
N GLU A 123 14.47 -11.46 -2.38
CA GLU A 123 15.32 -10.41 -2.97
C GLU A 123 14.50 -9.36 -3.72
N ARG A 124 14.95 -8.11 -3.60
CA ARG A 124 14.36 -6.96 -4.27
C ARG A 124 14.53 -7.08 -5.79
N LYS A 125 13.49 -7.56 -6.46
CA LYS A 125 13.35 -7.41 -7.92
C LYS A 125 12.54 -6.15 -8.19
N GLY A 126 13.22 -5.02 -8.30
CA GLY A 126 12.61 -3.73 -8.64
C GLY A 126 12.21 -3.71 -10.12
N VAL A 127 10.92 -3.62 -10.40
CA VAL A 127 10.42 -3.59 -11.78
C VAL A 127 9.79 -2.22 -12.03
N ARG A 128 10.47 -1.39 -12.85
CA ARG A 128 9.96 -0.09 -13.31
C ARG A 128 8.89 -0.22 -14.39
N THR A 129 8.62 -1.45 -14.82
CA THR A 129 7.65 -1.84 -15.85
C THR A 129 6.85 -3.05 -15.38
N LEU A 130 5.60 -3.18 -15.83
CA LEU A 130 4.73 -4.30 -15.49
C LEU A 130 5.37 -5.64 -15.93
N PRO A 131 5.68 -6.57 -15.00
CA PRO A 131 6.25 -7.88 -15.33
C PRO A 131 5.30 -8.66 -16.24
N GLN A 132 5.79 -9.33 -17.29
CA GLN A 132 4.91 -10.11 -18.20
C GLN A 132 4.61 -11.53 -17.71
N ALA A 133 5.42 -12.09 -16.80
CA ALA A 133 5.21 -13.44 -16.28
C ALA A 133 3.97 -13.55 -15.37
N HIS A 134 3.44 -14.77 -15.20
CA HIS A 134 2.35 -15.17 -14.28
C HIS A 134 2.76 -15.05 -12.79
N ILE A 135 3.34 -13.92 -12.44
CA ILE A 135 3.85 -13.62 -11.11
C ILE A 135 2.82 -12.75 -10.39
N LYS A 136 2.60 -13.06 -9.12
CA LYS A 136 1.74 -12.27 -8.26
C LYS A 136 2.40 -10.90 -8.01
N LYS A 137 1.69 -9.84 -8.41
CA LYS A 137 2.16 -8.46 -8.34
C LYS A 137 1.52 -7.76 -7.15
N HIS A 138 2.31 -6.97 -6.46
CA HIS A 138 1.90 -6.22 -5.27
C HIS A 138 2.03 -4.74 -5.55
N PHE A 139 0.93 -4.00 -5.44
CA PHE A 139 0.93 -2.55 -5.45
C PHE A 139 1.24 -2.05 -4.04
N LEU A 140 2.42 -1.45 -3.89
CA LEU A 140 2.88 -0.78 -2.68
C LEU A 140 2.52 0.70 -2.74
N LEU A 141 2.19 1.30 -1.60
CA LEU A 141 1.86 2.73 -1.51
C LEU A 141 3.08 3.52 -1.02
N CYS A 142 3.61 4.41 -1.86
CA CYS A 142 4.80 5.20 -1.55
C CYS A 142 4.56 6.18 -0.40
N GLY A 143 5.42 6.15 0.62
CA GLY A 143 5.33 6.99 1.81
C GLY A 143 4.25 6.58 2.82
N LEU A 144 3.64 5.40 2.66
CA LEU A 144 2.69 4.89 3.65
C LEU A 144 3.36 4.67 5.01
N ASN A 145 4.61 4.20 5.05
CA ASN A 145 5.34 3.96 6.30
C ASN A 145 5.40 5.22 7.20
N GLN A 146 5.62 6.39 6.61
CA GLN A 146 5.68 7.65 7.36
C GLN A 146 4.35 7.96 8.04
N ILE A 147 3.23 7.80 7.32
CA ILE A 147 1.89 8.01 7.87
C ILE A 147 1.62 7.04 9.02
N LEU A 148 1.96 5.76 8.82
CA LEU A 148 1.78 4.73 9.85
C LEU A 148 2.60 5.03 11.10
N ALA A 149 3.87 5.43 10.95
CA ALA A 149 4.75 5.81 12.05
C ALA A 149 4.23 7.04 12.81
N GLN A 150 3.70 8.04 12.10
CA GLN A 150 3.09 9.21 12.73
C GLN A 150 1.85 8.85 13.54
N GLU A 151 0.98 8.00 13.01
CA GLU A 151 -0.22 7.54 13.72
C GLU A 151 0.14 6.73 14.97
N ILE A 152 1.18 5.90 14.91
CA ILE A 152 1.72 5.22 16.09
C ILE A 152 2.17 6.24 17.14
N ASN A 153 2.97 7.24 16.74
CA ASN A 153 3.50 8.24 17.67
C ASN A 153 2.40 9.09 18.32
N LYS A 154 1.34 9.43 17.58
CA LYS A 154 0.17 10.14 18.13
C LYS A 154 -0.54 9.30 19.19
N ASN A 155 -0.79 8.02 18.89
CA ASN A 155 -1.44 7.11 19.83
C ASN A 155 -0.58 6.83 21.07
N ASP A 156 0.73 6.75 20.92
CA ASP A 156 1.65 6.56 22.04
C ASP A 156 1.71 7.83 22.90
N LYS A 157 1.70 9.04 22.32
CA LYS A 157 1.60 10.30 23.07
C LYS A 157 0.27 10.46 23.83
N GLN A 158 -0.84 10.06 23.23
CA GLN A 158 -2.16 10.10 23.88
C GLN A 158 -2.30 9.12 25.04
N LYS A 159 -1.45 8.09 25.13
CA LYS A 159 -1.39 7.18 26.28
C LYS A 159 -0.49 7.68 27.41
N VAL A 160 0.32 8.70 27.16
CA VAL A 160 1.42 9.14 28.04
C VAL A 160 1.13 10.53 28.63
N GLY A 161 -0.11 11.05 28.58
CA GLY A 161 -0.43 12.21 29.40
C GLY A 161 -1.89 12.61 29.46
N PRO A 162 -2.23 13.49 30.42
CA PRO A 162 -1.87 13.42 31.85
C PRO A 162 -2.68 12.36 32.61
#